data_AF-A0A453SPV6-F1
#
_entry.id   AF-A0A453SPV6-F1
#
_cell.length_a   1.000
_cell.length_b   1.000
_cell.length_c   1.000
_cell.angle_alpha   90.00
_cell.angle_beta   90.00
_cell.angle_gamma   90.00
#
_symmetry.space_group_name_H-M   'P 1'
#
loop_
_entity.id
_entity.type
_entity.pdbx_description
1 polymer ?
#
loop_
_entity_poly.entity_id
_entity_poly.type
_entity_poly.pdbx_seq_one_letter_code
_entity_poly.pdbx_strand_id
1 'polypeptide(L)'
;SFGLISATDALLGSSSTKYSALDCQRPELLNKRKVQGKILLCGYSFNYISGTASIKKVSQTAKSLGAAGFVVAVEDSYPGTKFDPVPVNIPGILITDVSKTKDLIDYYNSSTTRDWAGRATAFQATVGIADGLAPTLFNSAPQVALFSSRGPDVKDFSFQDADVLKPDILAPGNLIWSAWAPNGTDEANYAG
;
A
#
# COMPACT_ATOMS: atom_id res chain seq x y z
N SER A 1 -5.52 21.18 -0.15
CA SER A 1 -5.41 20.52 1.17
C SER A 1 -6.70 19.75 1.42
N PHE A 2 -6.62 18.51 1.88
CA PHE A 2 -7.75 17.61 2.12
C PHE A 2 -7.83 17.26 3.60
N GLY A 3 -9.03 17.02 4.13
CA GLY A 3 -9.16 16.49 5.50
C GLY A 3 -8.67 15.04 5.57
N LEU A 4 -8.13 14.62 6.72
CA LEU A 4 -7.79 13.23 7.00
C LEU A 4 -8.89 12.59 7.85
N ILE A 5 -9.18 11.32 7.60
CA ILE A 5 -10.10 10.53 8.44
C ILE A 5 -9.61 9.09 8.57
N SER A 6 -9.52 8.59 9.80
CA SER A 6 -9.22 7.18 10.05
C SER A 6 -10.42 6.29 9.72
N ALA A 7 -10.15 5.08 9.26
CA ALA A 7 -11.16 4.05 9.09
C ALA A 7 -11.96 3.85 10.38
N THR A 8 -11.28 3.85 11.55
CA THR A 8 -11.89 3.70 12.88
C THR A 8 -12.98 4.72 13.16
N ASP A 9 -12.73 6.00 12.87
CA ASP A 9 -13.70 7.08 13.13
C ASP A 9 -14.76 7.22 12.02
N ALA A 10 -14.54 6.54 10.89
CA ALA A 10 -15.48 6.41 9.78
C ALA A 10 -16.43 5.21 9.94
N LEU A 11 -16.19 4.27 10.87
CA LEU A 11 -17.02 3.05 11.01
C LEU A 11 -18.51 3.34 11.27
N LEU A 12 -19.36 2.55 10.63
CA LEU A 12 -20.80 2.49 10.87
C LEU A 12 -21.09 1.52 12.02
N GLY A 13 -21.38 2.06 13.21
CA GLY A 13 -21.78 1.30 14.40
C GLY A 13 -20.63 0.61 15.15
N SER A 14 -20.95 0.01 16.29
CA SER A 14 -20.02 -0.79 17.09
C SER A 14 -19.97 -2.23 16.58
N SER A 15 -19.59 -2.42 15.31
CA SER A 15 -19.38 -3.79 14.81
C SER A 15 -18.17 -4.39 15.53
N SER A 16 -18.38 -5.49 16.24
CA SER A 16 -17.43 -6.19 17.11
C SER A 16 -16.22 -6.79 16.38
N THR A 17 -16.10 -6.61 15.07
CA THR A 17 -14.97 -7.05 14.26
C THR A 17 -13.95 -5.92 14.07
N LYS A 18 -13.34 -5.48 15.19
CA LYS A 18 -12.34 -4.40 15.23
C LYS A 18 -11.23 -4.51 14.17
N TYR A 19 -10.87 -5.72 13.77
CA TYR A 19 -9.75 -5.94 12.83
C TYR A 19 -10.13 -5.90 11.35
N SER A 20 -11.37 -6.22 10.96
CA SER A 20 -11.72 -6.38 9.53
C SER A 20 -11.99 -5.05 8.83
N ALA A 21 -12.45 -4.04 9.57
CA ALA A 21 -12.93 -2.80 8.96
C ALA A 21 -11.83 -1.73 8.83
N LEU A 22 -10.73 -1.88 9.58
CA LEU A 22 -9.59 -0.95 9.56
C LEU A 22 -8.79 -1.04 8.25
N ASP A 23 -8.79 -2.21 7.62
CA ASP A 23 -8.11 -2.43 6.34
C ASP A 23 -8.84 -1.82 5.13
N CYS A 24 -9.99 -1.14 5.34
CA CYS A 24 -10.77 -0.49 4.28
C CYS A 24 -11.16 -1.41 3.12
N GLN A 25 -11.38 -2.71 3.37
CA GLN A 25 -11.70 -3.67 2.32
C GLN A 25 -13.20 -3.66 1.93
N ARG A 26 -14.05 -3.08 2.79
CA ARG A 26 -15.52 -3.16 2.71
C ARG A 26 -16.15 -1.77 2.84
N PRO A 27 -16.59 -1.13 1.74
CA PRO A 27 -17.15 0.23 1.79
C PRO A 27 -18.42 0.33 2.64
N GLU A 28 -19.22 -0.72 2.71
CA GLU A 28 -20.47 -0.77 3.46
C GLU A 28 -20.29 -0.63 4.98
N LEU A 29 -19.08 -0.81 5.49
CA LEU A 29 -18.75 -0.64 6.91
C LEU A 29 -18.34 0.80 7.25
N LEU A 30 -18.14 1.66 6.24
CA LEU A 30 -17.64 3.01 6.39
C LEU A 30 -18.71 4.04 6.03
N ASN A 31 -18.82 5.09 6.84
CA ASN A 31 -19.78 6.16 6.64
C ASN A 31 -19.33 7.05 5.48
N LYS A 32 -19.94 6.86 4.32
CA LYS A 32 -19.67 7.62 3.10
C LYS A 32 -19.64 9.14 3.32
N ARG A 33 -20.57 9.71 4.11
CA ARG A 33 -20.62 11.17 4.34
C ARG A 33 -19.41 11.68 5.11
N LYS A 34 -18.84 10.85 6.00
CA LYS A 34 -17.64 11.22 6.75
C LYS A 34 -16.37 11.15 5.89
N VAL A 35 -16.33 10.24 4.92
CA VAL A 35 -15.16 9.95 4.07
C VAL A 35 -15.11 10.80 2.80
N GLN A 36 -16.25 11.16 2.24
CA GLN A 36 -16.34 11.89 0.97
C GLN A 36 -15.49 13.18 1.00
N GLY A 37 -14.64 13.36 -0.02
CA GLY A 37 -13.76 14.52 -0.16
C GLY A 37 -12.53 14.55 0.77
N LYS A 38 -12.33 13.51 1.59
CA LYS A 38 -11.19 13.38 2.52
C LYS A 38 -10.20 12.31 2.05
N ILE A 39 -9.03 12.29 2.66
CA ILE A 39 -8.06 11.18 2.57
C ILE A 39 -8.44 10.14 3.62
N LEU A 40 -8.62 8.90 3.19
CA LEU A 40 -8.96 7.78 4.06
C LEU A 40 -7.69 7.10 4.58
N LEU A 41 -7.50 7.08 5.89
CA LEU A 41 -6.39 6.37 6.56
C LEU A 41 -6.85 4.96 6.94
N CYS A 42 -6.17 3.97 6.38
CA CYS A 42 -6.43 2.54 6.51
C CYS A 42 -5.25 1.84 7.20
N GLY A 43 -5.55 0.81 7.98
CA GLY A 43 -4.54 -0.06 8.57
C GLY A 43 -4.02 -1.10 7.58
N TYR A 44 -2.83 -1.61 7.87
CA TYR A 44 -2.28 -2.81 7.27
C TYR A 44 -2.33 -3.96 8.30
N SER A 45 -3.30 -4.87 8.17
CA SER A 45 -3.39 -6.06 9.04
C SER A 45 -2.79 -7.33 8.41
N PHE A 46 -2.85 -8.42 9.17
CA PHE A 46 -2.53 -9.77 8.68
C PHE A 46 -3.34 -10.21 7.43
N ASN A 47 -4.49 -9.59 7.16
CA ASN A 47 -5.30 -9.90 5.97
C ASN A 47 -4.56 -9.66 4.64
N TYR A 48 -3.60 -8.73 4.62
CA TYR A 48 -2.77 -8.50 3.43
C TYR A 48 -1.77 -9.65 3.20
N ILE A 49 -1.36 -10.33 4.28
CA ILE A 49 -0.44 -11.47 4.23
C ILE A 49 -1.18 -12.75 3.86
N SER A 50 -2.37 -12.96 4.42
CA SER A 50 -3.22 -14.12 4.08
C SER A 50 -3.89 -13.99 2.71
N GLY A 51 -3.80 -12.83 2.05
CA GLY A 51 -4.35 -12.57 0.73
C GLY A 51 -5.83 -12.21 0.70
N THR A 52 -6.46 -11.98 1.85
CA THR A 52 -7.87 -11.55 1.95
C THR A 52 -8.05 -10.03 1.85
N ALA A 53 -6.97 -9.26 2.01
CA ALA A 53 -6.93 -7.82 1.76
C ALA A 53 -5.93 -7.45 0.66
N SER A 54 -6.22 -6.37 -0.09
CA SER A 54 -5.30 -5.85 -1.10
C SER A 54 -5.36 -4.32 -1.22
N ILE A 55 -4.27 -3.71 -1.66
CA ILE A 55 -4.20 -2.26 -1.95
C ILE A 55 -5.18 -1.88 -3.07
N LYS A 56 -5.32 -2.75 -4.08
CA LYS A 56 -6.31 -2.58 -5.17
C LYS A 56 -7.73 -2.45 -4.60
N LYS A 57 -8.10 -3.26 -3.61
CA LYS A 57 -9.41 -3.20 -2.97
C LYS A 57 -9.57 -1.94 -2.10
N VAL A 58 -8.52 -1.49 -1.39
CA VAL A 58 -8.54 -0.20 -0.68
C VAL A 58 -8.85 0.94 -1.65
N SER A 59 -8.16 0.99 -2.79
CA SER A 59 -8.38 2.00 -3.83
C SER A 59 -9.83 1.99 -4.33
N GLN A 60 -10.39 0.81 -4.60
CA GLN A 60 -11.80 0.66 -5.00
C GLN A 60 -12.76 1.15 -3.91
N THR A 61 -12.53 0.78 -2.65
CA THR A 61 -13.33 1.21 -1.50
C THR A 61 -13.31 2.73 -1.36
N ALA A 62 -12.12 3.32 -1.31
CA ALA A 62 -11.94 4.77 -1.19
C ALA A 62 -12.61 5.52 -2.35
N LYS A 63 -12.47 5.04 -3.59
CA LYS A 63 -13.17 5.59 -4.75
C LYS A 63 -14.69 5.51 -4.61
N SER A 64 -15.23 4.38 -4.17
CA SER A 64 -16.68 4.18 -3.99
C SER A 64 -17.29 5.08 -2.91
N LEU A 65 -16.49 5.41 -1.88
CA LEU A 65 -16.85 6.34 -0.81
C LEU A 65 -16.67 7.81 -1.20
N GLY A 66 -16.09 8.08 -2.37
CA GLY A 66 -15.79 9.43 -2.85
C GLY A 66 -14.64 10.10 -2.09
N ALA A 67 -13.71 9.31 -1.54
CA ALA A 67 -12.48 9.84 -0.95
C ALA A 67 -11.61 10.52 -2.03
N ALA A 68 -10.87 11.55 -1.64
CA ALA A 68 -9.90 12.22 -2.52
C ALA A 68 -8.63 11.37 -2.73
N GLY A 69 -8.39 10.41 -1.85
CA GLY A 69 -7.25 9.50 -1.87
C GLY A 69 -7.22 8.63 -0.62
N PHE A 70 -6.16 7.86 -0.44
CA PHE A 70 -6.00 6.98 0.71
C PHE A 70 -4.56 6.87 1.19
N VAL A 71 -4.41 6.48 2.46
CA VAL A 71 -3.14 6.09 3.07
C VAL A 71 -3.33 4.70 3.65
N VAL A 72 -2.44 3.77 3.35
CA VAL A 72 -2.34 2.51 4.10
C VAL A 72 -1.12 2.61 5.01
N ALA A 73 -1.31 2.41 6.30
CA ALA A 73 -0.26 2.57 7.30
C ALA A 73 0.06 1.23 7.96
N VAL A 74 1.34 0.84 7.92
CA VAL A 74 1.85 -0.36 8.59
C VAL A 74 2.14 -0.02 10.04
N GLU A 75 1.30 -0.54 10.94
CA GLU A 75 1.44 -0.36 12.38
C GLU A 75 2.40 -1.38 13.00
N ASP A 76 2.41 -2.61 12.47
CA ASP A 76 3.28 -3.70 12.92
C ASP A 76 3.93 -4.40 11.73
N SER A 77 5.22 -4.73 11.87
CA SER A 77 5.96 -5.49 10.86
C SER A 77 5.85 -6.98 11.13
N TYR A 78 5.24 -7.72 10.21
CA TYR A 78 5.14 -9.19 10.29
C TYR A 78 6.15 -9.85 9.34
N PRO A 79 6.74 -11.00 9.70
CA PRO A 79 7.56 -11.77 8.77
C PRO A 79 6.78 -12.11 7.49
N GLY A 80 7.38 -11.86 6.33
CA GLY A 80 6.76 -12.15 5.03
C GLY A 80 5.87 -11.04 4.45
N THR A 81 5.83 -9.84 5.07
CA THR A 81 5.22 -8.66 4.44
C THR A 81 5.88 -8.36 3.09
N LYS A 82 5.06 -8.21 2.06
CA LYS A 82 5.49 -7.78 0.73
C LYS A 82 4.80 -6.47 0.40
N PHE A 83 5.57 -5.53 -0.12
CA PHE A 83 5.11 -4.18 -0.45
C PHE A 83 5.31 -3.91 -1.94
N ASP A 84 4.78 -4.81 -2.76
CA ASP A 84 4.84 -4.65 -4.21
C ASP A 84 3.94 -3.48 -4.62
N PRO A 85 4.42 -2.56 -5.47
CA PRO A 85 3.62 -1.44 -5.93
C PRO A 85 2.43 -1.96 -6.73
N VAL A 86 1.26 -1.38 -6.47
CA VAL A 86 0.01 -1.72 -7.15
C VAL A 86 -0.45 -0.50 -7.93
N PRO A 87 -0.66 -0.60 -9.25
CA PRO A 87 -1.28 0.47 -10.02
C PRO A 87 -2.68 0.78 -9.48
N VAL A 88 -2.92 2.05 -9.14
CA VAL A 88 -4.20 2.53 -8.59
C VAL A 88 -4.64 3.79 -9.31
N ASN A 89 -5.96 3.97 -9.44
CA ASN A 89 -6.57 5.07 -10.20
C ASN A 89 -7.06 6.24 -9.32
N ILE A 90 -6.71 6.22 -8.03
CA ILE A 90 -6.89 7.36 -7.12
C ILE A 90 -5.57 7.57 -6.36
N PRO A 91 -5.24 8.80 -5.95
CA PRO A 91 -4.03 9.07 -5.17
C PRO A 91 -3.96 8.20 -3.92
N GLY A 92 -2.82 7.54 -3.73
CA GLY A 92 -2.62 6.57 -2.67
C GLY A 92 -1.16 6.45 -2.27
N ILE A 93 -0.92 6.20 -0.99
CA ILE A 93 0.42 5.89 -0.48
C ILE A 93 0.35 4.76 0.56
N LEU A 94 1.37 3.92 0.57
CA LEU A 94 1.61 2.91 1.60
C LEU A 94 2.82 3.33 2.42
N ILE A 95 2.63 3.53 3.72
CA ILE A 95 3.71 3.86 4.66
C ILE A 95 4.14 2.56 5.33
N THR A 96 5.33 2.08 4.96
CA THR A 96 5.89 0.81 5.44
C THR A 96 6.76 0.98 6.69
N ASP A 97 7.27 2.19 6.93
CA ASP A 97 8.05 2.52 8.12
C ASP A 97 7.12 2.73 9.32
N VAL A 98 7.23 1.83 10.31
CA VAL A 98 6.41 1.82 11.53
C VAL A 98 6.57 3.11 12.34
N SER A 99 7.77 3.69 12.38
CA SER A 99 7.99 4.96 13.08
C SER A 99 7.25 6.10 12.39
N LYS A 100 7.25 6.14 11.05
CA LYS A 100 6.50 7.15 10.28
C LYS A 100 4.99 6.95 10.36
N THR A 101 4.52 5.71 10.41
CA THR A 101 3.12 5.40 10.70
C THR A 101 2.72 5.95 12.07
N LYS A 102 3.57 5.76 13.10
CA LYS A 102 3.30 6.27 14.44
C LYS A 102 3.18 7.80 14.46
N ASP A 103 4.11 8.51 13.80
CA ASP A 103 4.05 9.97 13.67
C ASP A 103 2.72 10.43 13.02
N LEU A 104 2.27 9.74 11.96
CA LEU A 104 1.00 10.05 11.28
C LEU A 104 -0.21 9.81 12.17
N ILE A 105 -0.24 8.70 12.92
CA ILE A 105 -1.32 8.36 13.84
C ILE A 105 -1.36 9.37 15.00
N ASP A 106 -0.22 9.74 15.55
CA ASP A 106 -0.11 10.73 16.63
C ASP A 106 -0.57 12.12 16.14
N TYR A 107 -0.20 12.51 14.91
CA TYR A 107 -0.71 13.71 14.25
C TYR A 107 -2.24 13.68 14.09
N TYR A 108 -2.79 12.57 13.59
CA TYR A 108 -4.23 12.41 13.43
C TYR A 108 -4.97 12.51 14.76
N ASN A 109 -4.48 11.82 15.80
CA ASN A 109 -5.10 11.78 17.12
C ASN A 109 -5.04 13.14 17.81
N SER A 110 -3.89 13.83 17.80
CA SER A 110 -3.75 15.16 18.38
C SER A 110 -4.59 16.22 17.66
N SER A 111 -4.88 16.02 16.38
CA SER A 111 -5.72 16.90 15.56
C SER A 111 -7.19 16.49 15.51
N THR A 112 -7.61 15.49 16.31
CA THR A 112 -8.99 15.01 16.36
C THR A 112 -9.60 15.31 17.73
N THR A 113 -10.63 16.15 17.76
CA THR A 113 -11.37 16.43 18.99
C THR A 113 -12.30 15.26 19.31
N ARG A 114 -12.26 14.78 20.55
CA ARG A 114 -13.09 13.66 21.03
C ARG A 114 -13.95 14.11 22.20
N ASP A 115 -15.16 13.54 22.30
CA ASP A 115 -16.04 13.74 23.45
C ASP A 115 -15.62 12.89 24.67
N TRP A 116 -16.35 13.04 25.79
CA TRP A 116 -16.11 12.30 27.02
C TRP A 116 -16.24 10.76 26.86
N ALA A 117 -16.91 10.29 25.81
CA ALA A 117 -17.06 8.88 25.47
C ALA A 117 -16.02 8.40 24.43
N GLY A 118 -15.05 9.25 24.06
CA GLY A 118 -13.98 8.95 23.10
C GLY A 118 -14.39 9.04 21.62
N ARG A 119 -15.61 9.51 21.31
CA ARG A 119 -16.10 9.63 19.94
C ARG A 119 -15.53 10.88 19.28
N ALA A 120 -15.00 10.74 18.06
CA ALA A 120 -14.53 11.88 17.29
C ALA A 120 -15.69 12.81 16.90
N THR A 121 -15.59 14.07 17.30
CA THR A 121 -16.59 15.13 17.04
C THR A 121 -16.11 16.12 15.98
N ALA A 122 -14.81 16.37 15.88
CA ALA A 122 -14.22 17.23 14.85
C ALA A 122 -12.89 16.66 14.35
N PHE A 123 -12.68 16.76 13.04
CA PHE A 123 -11.46 16.29 12.35
C PHE A 123 -10.73 17.51 11.78
N GLN A 124 -9.59 17.88 12.38
CA GLN A 124 -8.81 19.05 11.97
C GLN A 124 -7.50 18.67 11.27
N ALA A 125 -7.14 17.37 11.25
CA ALA A 125 -6.00 16.88 10.49
C ALA A 125 -6.19 17.15 8.99
N THR A 126 -5.14 17.68 8.35
CA THR A 126 -5.13 17.98 6.92
C THR A 126 -3.92 17.35 6.24
N VAL A 127 -4.11 16.90 5.00
CA VAL A 127 -3.07 16.28 4.18
C VAL A 127 -3.05 16.93 2.80
N GLY A 128 -1.86 17.16 2.27
CA GLY A 128 -1.65 17.58 0.88
C GLY A 128 -1.38 16.38 -0.01
N ILE A 129 -2.01 16.34 -1.18
CA ILE A 129 -1.57 15.48 -2.27
C ILE A 129 -0.53 16.29 -3.05
N ALA A 130 0.71 15.81 -3.06
CA ALA A 130 1.81 16.39 -3.81
C ALA A 130 2.05 15.62 -5.11
N ASP A 131 2.96 16.11 -5.94
CA ASP A 131 3.41 15.40 -7.13
C ASP A 131 4.30 14.21 -6.72
N GLY A 132 3.92 13.01 -7.16
CA GLY A 132 4.62 11.75 -6.90
C GLY A 132 5.50 11.27 -8.06
N LEU A 133 5.70 12.11 -9.09
CA LEU A 133 6.44 11.73 -10.31
C LEU A 133 7.97 11.73 -10.13
N ALA A 134 8.48 12.29 -9.04
CA ALA A 134 9.91 12.29 -8.73
C ALA A 134 10.28 11.11 -7.81
N PRO A 135 11.22 10.23 -8.20
CA PRO A 135 11.64 9.14 -7.35
C PRO A 135 12.47 9.63 -6.15
N THR A 136 12.19 9.08 -4.97
CA THR A 136 13.09 9.22 -3.82
C THR A 136 14.13 8.11 -3.90
N LEU A 137 15.38 8.49 -4.16
CA LEU A 137 16.49 7.54 -4.25
C LEU A 137 17.13 7.36 -2.88
N PHE A 138 17.22 6.10 -2.45
CA PHE A 138 17.97 5.71 -1.25
C PHE A 138 19.34 5.17 -1.67
N ASN A 139 20.41 5.58 -0.98
CA ASN A 139 21.78 5.08 -1.21
C ASN A 139 21.96 3.68 -0.59
N SER A 140 21.15 2.72 -1.03
CA SER A 140 21.22 1.33 -0.59
C SER A 140 22.07 0.51 -1.56
N ALA A 141 22.86 -0.42 -1.02
CA ALA A 141 23.56 -1.40 -1.85
C ALA A 141 22.53 -2.25 -2.63
N PRO A 142 22.80 -2.58 -3.91
CA PRO A 142 21.92 -3.44 -4.69
C PRO A 142 21.81 -4.83 -4.04
N GLN A 143 20.60 -5.39 -4.06
CA GLN A 143 20.31 -6.72 -3.54
C GLN A 143 19.83 -7.62 -4.68
N VAL A 144 20.25 -8.88 -4.67
CA VAL A 144 19.76 -9.89 -5.62
C VAL A 144 18.29 -10.14 -5.31
N ALA A 145 17.42 -9.90 -6.30
CA ALA A 145 15.98 -10.11 -6.15
C ALA A 145 15.68 -11.58 -5.79
N LEU A 146 14.65 -11.79 -4.96
CA LEU A 146 14.27 -13.14 -4.49
C LEU A 146 13.94 -14.09 -5.64
N PHE A 147 13.38 -13.57 -6.73
CA PHE A 147 13.00 -14.32 -7.93
C PHE A 147 14.15 -14.50 -8.93
N SER A 148 15.34 -13.94 -8.69
CA SER A 148 16.49 -14.11 -9.58
C SER A 148 16.94 -15.58 -9.53
N SER A 149 16.95 -16.25 -10.68
CA SER A 149 17.51 -17.60 -10.82
C SER A 149 18.93 -17.66 -10.28
N ARG A 150 19.26 -18.78 -9.65
CA ARG A 150 20.56 -19.02 -9.01
C ARG A 150 21.22 -20.21 -9.68
N GLY A 151 22.55 -20.15 -9.82
CA GLY A 151 23.33 -21.30 -10.22
C GLY A 151 23.43 -22.36 -9.12
N PRO A 152 24.25 -23.41 -9.34
CA PRO A 152 25.11 -23.60 -10.51
C PRO A 152 24.31 -23.90 -11.79
N ASP A 153 24.95 -23.73 -12.95
CA ASP A 153 24.44 -24.32 -14.18
C ASP A 153 24.58 -25.84 -14.05
N VAL A 154 23.46 -26.54 -14.04
CA VAL A 154 23.46 -27.98 -13.75
C VAL A 154 23.93 -28.80 -14.95
N LYS A 155 23.70 -28.33 -16.19
CA LYS A 155 24.02 -29.08 -17.40
C LYS A 155 24.25 -28.18 -18.61
N ASP A 156 25.23 -28.55 -19.45
CA ASP A 156 25.44 -27.92 -20.76
C ASP A 156 24.36 -28.36 -21.80
N PHE A 157 24.42 -27.80 -23.01
CA PHE A 157 23.52 -28.16 -24.11
C PHE A 157 23.65 -29.62 -24.59
N SER A 158 24.68 -30.35 -24.14
CA SER A 158 24.91 -31.77 -24.38
C SER A 158 24.51 -32.66 -23.19
N PHE A 159 23.82 -32.07 -22.20
CA PHE A 159 23.38 -32.72 -20.96
C PHE A 159 24.51 -33.26 -20.07
N GLN A 160 25.72 -32.72 -20.19
CA GLN A 160 26.86 -33.00 -19.30
C GLN A 160 26.95 -31.96 -18.18
N ASP A 161 27.54 -32.31 -17.04
CA ASP A 161 27.76 -31.37 -15.94
C ASP A 161 28.58 -30.15 -16.43
N ALA A 162 28.03 -28.95 -16.25
CA ALA A 162 28.68 -27.71 -16.70
C ALA A 162 29.63 -27.18 -15.61
N ASP A 163 30.94 -27.13 -15.91
CA ASP A 163 31.95 -26.50 -15.04
C ASP A 163 32.05 -24.98 -15.31
N VAL A 164 30.89 -24.32 -15.40
CA VAL A 164 30.78 -22.88 -15.70
C VAL A 164 29.86 -22.23 -14.67
N LEU A 165 30.41 -21.31 -13.87
CA LEU A 165 29.64 -20.59 -12.87
C LEU A 165 28.62 -19.63 -13.51
N LYS A 166 27.39 -19.66 -13.00
CA LYS A 166 26.30 -18.75 -13.37
C LYS A 166 25.60 -18.21 -12.12
N PRO A 167 24.98 -17.01 -12.20
CA PRO A 167 25.01 -16.05 -13.32
C PRO A 167 26.34 -15.29 -13.42
N ASP A 168 26.62 -14.66 -14.56
CA ASP A 168 27.89 -13.95 -14.80
C ASP A 168 27.92 -12.52 -14.21
N ILE A 169 26.78 -11.83 -14.22
CA ILE A 169 26.68 -10.40 -13.88
C ILE A 169 25.35 -10.07 -13.22
N LEU A 170 25.34 -9.01 -12.40
CA LEU A 170 24.14 -8.42 -11.80
C LEU A 170 23.81 -7.09 -12.50
N ALA A 171 22.52 -6.86 -12.77
CA ALA A 171 22.00 -5.58 -13.25
C ALA A 171 20.66 -5.26 -12.58
N PRO A 172 20.23 -3.98 -12.55
CA PRO A 172 18.90 -3.61 -12.07
C PRO A 172 17.80 -4.27 -12.91
N GLY A 173 16.90 -5.00 -12.27
CA GLY A 173 15.82 -5.74 -12.95
C GLY A 173 14.47 -5.77 -12.21
N ASN A 174 14.35 -5.06 -11.08
CA ASN A 174 13.10 -4.98 -10.32
C ASN A 174 12.52 -3.57 -10.42
N LEU A 175 11.23 -3.45 -10.77
CA LEU A 175 10.50 -2.18 -10.89
C LEU A 175 11.18 -1.15 -11.82
N ILE A 176 11.63 -1.61 -12.99
CA ILE A 176 12.25 -0.75 -14.01
C ILE A 176 11.16 -0.02 -14.81
N TRP A 177 11.19 1.32 -14.80
CA TRP A 177 10.32 2.12 -15.66
C TRP A 177 10.83 2.08 -17.11
N SER A 178 9.96 1.69 -18.04
CA SER A 178 10.25 1.59 -19.47
C SER A 178 9.04 2.04 -20.31
N ALA A 179 9.20 2.07 -21.63
CA ALA A 179 8.13 2.35 -22.58
C ALA A 179 7.04 1.26 -22.52
N TRP A 180 5.78 1.67 -22.70
CA TRP A 180 4.62 0.78 -22.70
C TRP A 180 3.70 1.07 -23.89
N ALA A 181 3.13 0.03 -24.49
CA ALA A 181 2.18 0.18 -25.58
C ALA A 181 0.79 0.58 -25.05
N PRO A 182 0.15 1.65 -25.56
CA PRO A 182 -1.18 2.07 -25.08
C PRO A 182 -2.26 0.98 -25.17
N ASN A 183 -2.10 0.04 -26.12
CA ASN A 183 -3.03 -1.07 -26.35
C ASN A 183 -2.44 -2.43 -25.91
N GLY A 184 -1.46 -2.44 -24.99
CA GLY A 184 -0.90 -3.67 -24.43
C GLY A 184 -1.98 -4.48 -23.68
N THR A 185 -2.07 -5.78 -23.97
CA THR A 185 -3.04 -6.71 -23.35
C THR A 185 -2.41 -7.63 -22.30
N ASP A 186 -1.12 -7.43 -22.05
CA ASP A 186 -0.21 -8.29 -21.31
C ASP A 186 -0.40 -8.20 -19.79
N GLU A 187 -0.94 -7.09 -19.27
CA GLU A 187 -1.24 -6.94 -17.84
C GLU A 187 -2.44 -6.01 -17.62
N ALA A 188 -3.56 -6.56 -17.12
CA ALA A 188 -4.81 -5.82 -16.89
C ALA A 188 -4.67 -4.65 -15.88
N ASN A 189 -3.59 -4.64 -15.08
CA ASN A 189 -3.31 -3.57 -14.13
C ASN A 189 -2.69 -2.31 -14.78
N TYR A 190 -2.20 -2.39 -16.04
CA TYR A 190 -1.63 -1.26 -16.79
C TYR A 190 -2.54 -0.77 -17.94
N ALA A 191 -3.81 -1.19 -17.97
CA ALA A 191 -4.79 -0.60 -18.87
C ALA A 191 -5.02 0.87 -18.48
N GLY A 192 -4.64 1.78 -19.39
CA GLY A 192 -4.80 3.23 -19.25
C GLY A 192 -6.25 3.71 -19.37
#